data_AF-A0A2W6BI33-F1
#
_entry.id   AF-A0A2W6BI33-F1
#
_cell.length_a   1.000
_cell.length_b   1.000
_cell.length_c   1.000
_cell.angle_alpha   90.00
_cell.angle_beta   90.00
_cell.angle_gamma   90.00
#
_symmetry.space_group_name_H-M   'P 1'
#
loop_
_entity.id
_entity.type
_entity.pdbx_description
1 polymer ?
#
loop_
_entity_poly.entity_id
_entity_poly.type
_entity_poly.pdbx_seq_one_letter_code
_entity_poly.pdbx_strand_id
1 'polypeptide(L)' 'MTYSIFDAGNLVTSFDREDEAHEALERLAHENAETCDGLLLVAFDDAGDVVADCIPGERIVTAA' A
#
# COMPACT_ATOMS: atom_id res chain seq x y z
N MET A 1 -2.37 10.81 8.44
CA MET A 1 -1.70 9.84 7.55
C MET A 1 -2.72 9.11 6.70
N THR A 2 -2.38 8.85 5.43
CA THR A 2 -3.20 8.12 4.46
C THR A 2 -2.38 6.99 3.85
N TYR A 3 -3.00 5.84 3.62
CA TYR A 3 -2.37 4.66 3.06
C TYR A 3 -3.08 4.28 1.77
N SER A 4 -2.39 4.28 0.63
CA SER A 4 -3.00 4.03 -0.67
C SER A 4 -2.35 2.86 -1.37
N ILE A 5 -3.18 1.96 -1.90
CA ILE A 5 -2.73 0.85 -2.73
C ILE A 5 -2.80 1.26 -4.19
N PHE A 6 -1.70 1.08 -4.90
CA PHE A 6 -1.58 1.28 -6.33
C PHE A 6 -1.36 -0.04 -7.04
N ASP A 7 -1.90 -0.14 -8.26
CA ASP A 7 -1.63 -1.22 -9.19
C ASP A 7 -1.14 -0.64 -10.51
N ALA A 8 0.13 -0.90 -10.85
CA ALA A 8 0.79 -0.36 -12.04
C ALA A 8 0.63 1.18 -12.20
N GLY A 9 0.64 1.90 -11.08
CA GLY A 9 0.49 3.36 -11.01
C GLY A 9 -0.96 3.87 -10.95
N ASN A 10 -1.96 2.99 -10.97
CA ASN A 10 -3.36 3.37 -10.79
C ASN A 10 -3.76 3.22 -9.32
N LEU A 11 -4.41 4.23 -8.77
CA LEU A 11 -4.96 4.16 -7.42
C LEU A 11 -6.10 3.12 -7.38
N VAL A 12 -5.94 2.08 -6.56
CA VAL A 12 -6.97 1.05 -6.34
C VAL A 12 -7.90 1.47 -5.21
N THR A 13 -7.32 1.86 -4.07
CA THR A 13 -8.06 2.24 -2.86
C THR A 13 -7.16 3.00 -1.88
N SER A 14 -7.78 3.66 -0.91
CA SER A 14 -7.10 4.37 0.18
C SER A 14 -7.73 4.04 1.53
N PHE A 15 -6.92 4.13 2.58
CA PHE A 15 -7.29 3.84 3.96
C PHE A 15 -6.67 4.87 4.92
N ASP A 16 -7.31 5.06 6.06
CA ASP A 16 -6.80 5.92 7.14
C ASP A 16 -5.97 5.13 8.18
N ARG A 17 -5.92 3.79 8.08
CA ARG A 17 -5.19 2.91 8.99
C ARG A 17 -4.26 1.94 8.25
N GLU A 18 -3.04 1.79 8.75
CA GLU A 18 -2.02 0.89 8.20
C GLU A 18 -2.49 -0.57 8.16
N ASP A 19 -3.05 -1.08 9.27
CA ASP A 19 -3.42 -2.49 9.37
C ASP A 19 -4.47 -2.90 8.33
N GLU A 20 -5.45 -2.02 8.06
CA GLU A 20 -6.47 -2.27 7.04
C GLU A 20 -5.88 -2.21 5.64
N ALA A 21 -4.99 -1.26 5.38
CA ALA A 21 -4.31 -1.15 4.10
C ALA A 21 -3.43 -2.36 3.83
N HIS A 22 -2.74 -2.86 4.85
CA HIS A 22 -1.88 -4.03 4.75
C HIS A 22 -2.69 -5.32 4.53
N GLU A 23 -3.76 -5.53 5.30
CA GLU A 23 -4.65 -6.68 5.09
C GLU A 23 -5.26 -6.66 3.69
N ALA A 24 -5.67 -5.49 3.20
CA ALA A 24 -6.19 -5.34 1.85
C ALA A 24 -5.13 -5.60 0.78
N LEU A 25 -3.89 -5.15 0.98
CA LEU A 25 -2.77 -5.41 0.08
C LEU A 25 -2.47 -6.91 -0.02
N GLU A 26 -2.39 -7.61 1.12
CA GLU A 26 -2.17 -9.05 1.16
C GLU A 26 -3.32 -9.82 0.51
N ARG A 27 -4.56 -9.39 0.76
CA ARG A 27 -5.74 -10.01 0.14
C ARG A 27 -5.71 -9.85 -1.37
N LEU A 28 -5.48 -8.63 -1.87
CA LEU A 28 -5.35 -8.35 -3.30
C LEU A 28 -4.23 -9.16 -3.95
N ALA A 29 -3.11 -9.29 -3.24
CA ALA A 29 -1.98 -10.06 -3.70
C ALA A 29 -2.28 -11.57 -3.80
N HIS A 30 -3.06 -12.10 -2.84
CA HIS A 30 -3.47 -13.49 -2.84
C HIS A 30 -4.53 -13.78 -3.92
N GLU A 31 -5.48 -12.86 -4.10
CA GLU A 31 -6.58 -13.00 -5.06
C GLU A 31 -6.10 -12.92 -6.53
N ASN A 32 -5.00 -12.20 -6.78
CA ASN A 32 -4.49 -11.93 -8.13
C ASN A 32 -3.03 -12.33 -8.32
N ALA A 33 -2.64 -13.51 -7.81
CA ALA A 33 -1.25 -13.98 -7.82
C ALA A 33 -0.53 -13.93 -9.19
N GLU A 34 -1.28 -13.87 -10.30
CA GLU A 34 -0.75 -13.77 -11.67
C GLU A 34 -0.49 -12.33 -12.15
N THR A 35 -1.02 -11.30 -11.47
CA THR A 35 -0.89 -9.88 -11.87
C THR A 35 -0.26 -9.00 -10.79
N CYS A 36 0.29 -9.60 -9.73
CA CYS A 36 0.79 -8.89 -8.55
C CYS A 36 2.10 -8.11 -8.72
N ASP A 37 2.77 -8.20 -9.87
CA ASP A 37 4.04 -7.51 -10.11
C ASP A 37 3.94 -5.97 -10.01
N GLY A 38 2.73 -5.40 -9.98
CA GLY A 38 2.47 -3.96 -9.93
C GLY A 38 1.88 -3.42 -8.63
N LEU A 39 1.62 -4.25 -7.61
CA LEU A 39 0.98 -3.82 -6.37
C LEU A 39 1.95 -3.10 -5.44
N LEU A 40 1.58 -1.89 -5.02
CA LEU A 40 2.38 -1.05 -4.12
C LEU A 40 1.48 -0.37 -3.09
N LEU A 41 1.81 -0.49 -1.81
CA LEU A 41 1.19 0.29 -0.75
C LEU A 41 2.08 1.49 -0.42
N VAL A 42 1.51 2.70 -0.46
CA VAL A 42 2.22 3.95 -0.18
C VAL A 42 1.57 4.65 1.00
N ALA A 43 2.39 5.07 1.96
CA ALA A 43 1.98 5.89 3.10
C ALA A 43 2.29 7.37 2.85
N PHE A 44 1.29 8.20 3.14
CA PHE A 44 1.35 9.65 3.06
C PHE A 44 1.15 10.25 4.45
N ASP A 45 1.89 11.31 4.76
CA ASP A 45 1.63 12.11 5.96
C ASP A 45 0.41 13.02 5.81
N ASP A 46 0.13 13.81 6.83
CA ASP A 46 -0.99 14.77 6.83
C ASP A 46 -0.78 15.99 5.92
N ALA A 47 0.44 16.21 5.42
CA ALA A 47 0.74 17.21 4.39
C ALA A 47 0.54 16.66 2.97
N GLY A 48 0.39 15.34 2.82
CA GLY A 48 0.28 14.64 1.55
C GLY A 48 1.63 14.24 0.96
N ASP A 49 2.71 14.33 1.73
CA ASP A 49 4.04 13.89 1.33
C ASP A 49 4.16 12.38 1.54
N VAL A 50 4.86 11.70 0.62
CA VAL A 50 5.16 10.27 0.74
C VAL A 50 6.19 10.06 1.84
N VAL A 51 5.84 9.25 2.84
CA VAL A 51 6.74 8.95 3.96
C VAL A 51 7.32 7.54 3.92
N ALA A 52 6.65 6.61 3.25
CA ALA A 52 7.13 5.24 3.06
C ALA A 52 6.28 4.49 2.02
N ASP A 53 6.80 3.36 1.55
CA ASP A 53 6.10 2.43 0.67
C ASP A 53 6.52 0.98 0.95
N CYS A 54 5.67 0.02 0.56
CA CYS A 54 6.00 -1.40 0.62
C CYS A 54 5.20 -2.22 -0.42
N ILE A 55 5.78 -3.35 -0.82
CA ILE A 55 5.11 -4.34 -1.68
C ILE A 55 4.43 -5.42 -0.81
N PRO A 56 3.56 -6.27 -1.39
CA PRO A 56 2.98 -7.39 -0.65
C PRO A 56 4.04 -8.26 0.03
N GLY A 57 3.81 -8.59 1.31
CA GLY A 57 4.75 -9.36 2.14
C GLY A 57 5.81 -8.52 2.87
N GLU A 58 5.90 -7.20 2.60
CA GLU A 58 6.77 -6.27 3.33
C GLU A 58 5.96 -5.32 4.20
N ARG A 59 6.52 -4.91 5.35
CA ARG A 59 5.91 -3.89 6.22
C ARG A 59 6.44 -2.51 5.88
N ILE A 60 5.60 -1.50 6.04
CA ILE A 60 6.01 -0.10 5.99
C ILE A 60 7.05 0.14 7.09
N VAL A 61 8.25 0.57 6.70
CA VAL A 61 9.28 1.04 7.62
C VAL A 61 9.45 2.53 7.39
N THR A 62 8.83 3.35 8.24
CA THR A 62 9.06 4.79 8.21
C THR A 62 10.47 5.07 8.73
N ALA A 63 11.27 5.78 7.92
CA ALA A 63 12.53 6.33 8.41
C ALA A 63 12.19 7.42 9.44
N ALA A 64 12.62 7.21 10.68
CA ALA A 64 12.43 8.12 11.81
C ALA A 64 13.18 9.44 11.65
#